data_AF-A0A7C3VSX5-F1
#
_entry.id   AF-A0A7C3VSX5-F1
#
_cell.length_a   1.000
_cell.length_b   1.000
_cell.length_c   1.000
_cell.angle_alpha   90.00
_cell.angle_beta   90.00
_cell.angle_gamma   90.00
#
_symmetry.space_group_name_H-M   'P 1'
#
loop_
_entity.id
_entity.type
_entity.pdbx_description
1 polymer ?
#
loop_
_entity_poly.entity_id
_entity_poly.type
_entity_poly.pdbx_seq_one_letter_code
_entity_poly.pdbx_strand_id
1 'polypeptide(L)'
;MSVSTPSGGNITIESGANPSPKELQSASYYTEQGLNVKFLNPDNTPNVRTPDILVDGIGNVDLYHPTNTTSVEAIIRAIKKKGSQTPTVHVELPADTAISDAEAQHIPARVFGGIGGSGIQRIIITKSCQLIVDRER
;
A
#
# COMPACT_ATOMS: atom_id res chain seq x y z
N MET A 1 -10.64 22.38 28.17
CA MET A 1 -10.51 22.92 26.80
C MET A 1 -10.11 21.75 25.92
N SER A 2 -11.03 21.26 25.09
CA SER A 2 -10.77 20.14 24.18
C SER A 2 -10.66 20.71 22.79
N VAL A 3 -9.51 20.54 22.16
CA VAL A 3 -9.30 20.92 20.76
C VAL A 3 -9.69 19.70 19.94
N SER A 4 -10.86 19.76 19.30
CA SER A 4 -11.31 18.76 18.34
C SER A 4 -10.67 19.05 17.00
N THR A 5 -9.78 18.19 16.51
CA THR A 5 -9.55 18.05 15.07
C THR A 5 -10.70 17.21 14.51
N PRO A 6 -11.40 17.63 13.44
CA PRO A 6 -12.51 16.86 12.91
C PRO A 6 -11.99 15.60 12.21
N SER A 7 -12.43 14.43 12.68
CA SER A 7 -12.57 13.19 11.90
C SER A 7 -11.29 12.60 11.26
N GLY A 8 -10.38 12.06 12.07
CA GLY A 8 -9.47 11.01 11.59
C GLY A 8 -10.22 9.70 11.38
N GLY A 9 -9.81 8.91 10.37
CA GLY A 9 -10.33 7.57 10.15
C GLY A 9 -9.87 6.60 11.25
N ASN A 10 -10.51 5.43 11.34
CA ASN A 10 -10.22 4.46 12.40
C ASN A 10 -9.43 3.26 11.86
N ILE A 11 -8.53 2.70 12.68
CA ILE A 11 -7.91 1.39 12.43
C ILE A 11 -8.66 0.33 13.23
N THR A 12 -9.13 -0.71 12.56
CA THR A 12 -9.66 -1.92 13.17
C THR A 12 -8.75 -3.09 12.81
N ILE A 13 -8.45 -3.96 13.78
CA ILE A 13 -7.67 -5.18 13.55
C ILE A 13 -8.61 -6.37 13.72
N GLU A 14 -8.81 -7.14 12.65
CA GLU A 14 -9.62 -8.35 12.73
C GLU A 14 -8.98 -9.38 13.67
N SER A 15 -9.82 -10.14 14.39
CA SER A 15 -9.33 -11.21 15.26
C SER A 15 -8.47 -12.20 14.48
N GLY A 16 -7.22 -12.38 14.90
CA GLY A 16 -6.24 -13.26 14.23
C GLY A 16 -5.26 -12.52 13.30
N ALA A 17 -5.57 -11.29 12.90
CA ALA A 17 -4.61 -10.45 12.19
C ALA A 17 -3.48 -10.01 13.14
N ASN A 18 -2.25 -10.00 12.64
CA ASN A 18 -1.06 -9.61 13.40
C ASN A 18 -0.20 -8.63 12.59
N PRO A 19 -0.65 -7.38 12.41
CA PRO A 19 0.05 -6.41 11.58
C PRO A 19 1.40 -6.02 12.20
N SER A 20 2.40 -5.87 11.34
CA SER A 20 3.70 -5.35 11.72
C SER A 20 3.65 -3.84 11.98
N PRO A 21 4.64 -3.28 12.72
CA PRO A 21 4.73 -1.85 12.94
C PRO A 21 4.76 -1.02 11.64
N LYS A 22 5.39 -1.54 10.58
CA LYS A 22 5.45 -0.86 9.29
C LYS A 22 4.09 -0.81 8.59
N GLU A 23 3.30 -1.87 8.74
CA GLU A 23 1.95 -1.90 8.17
C GLU A 23 1.00 -0.96 8.91
N LEU A 24 1.08 -0.91 10.25
CA LEU A 24 0.36 0.08 11.05
C LEU A 24 0.75 1.52 10.67
N GLN A 25 2.03 1.75 10.43
CA GLN A 25 2.53 3.05 9.97
C GLN A 25 1.98 3.39 8.58
N SER A 26 1.98 2.46 7.62
CA SER A 26 1.37 2.69 6.30
C SER A 26 -0.15 2.89 6.38
N ALA A 27 -0.83 2.26 7.34
CA ALA A 27 -2.25 2.48 7.56
C ALA A 27 -2.56 3.91 8.04
N SER A 28 -1.61 4.58 8.72
CA SER A 28 -1.81 5.95 9.20
C SER A 28 -2.11 6.92 8.06
N TYR A 29 -1.47 6.74 6.90
CA TYR A 29 -1.71 7.50 5.67
C TYR A 29 -3.21 7.58 5.30
N TYR A 30 -3.95 6.49 5.45
CA TYR A 30 -5.39 6.46 5.14
C TYR A 30 -6.22 7.10 6.26
N THR A 31 -5.89 6.82 7.52
CA THR A 31 -6.63 7.41 8.65
C THR A 31 -6.45 8.92 8.74
N GLU A 32 -5.29 9.44 8.36
CA GLU A 32 -5.02 10.88 8.26
C GLU A 32 -5.88 11.55 7.17
N GLN A 33 -6.35 10.78 6.19
CA GLN A 33 -7.31 11.22 5.18
C GLN A 33 -8.78 11.04 5.60
N GLY A 34 -9.03 10.58 6.82
CA GLY A 34 -10.39 10.31 7.31
C GLY A 34 -10.95 8.94 6.91
N LEU A 35 -10.15 8.06 6.30
CA LEU A 35 -10.61 6.74 5.83
C LEU A 35 -10.43 5.68 6.92
N ASN A 36 -11.44 4.82 7.09
CA ASN A 36 -11.29 3.68 7.98
C ASN A 36 -10.48 2.57 7.31
N VAL A 37 -9.63 1.92 8.10
CA VAL A 37 -8.77 0.82 7.69
C VAL A 37 -9.08 -0.39 8.54
N LYS A 38 -9.24 -1.54 7.91
CA LYS A 38 -9.40 -2.83 8.58
C LYS A 38 -8.24 -3.75 8.17
N PHE A 39 -7.44 -4.18 9.14
CA PHE A 39 -6.47 -5.28 8.94
C PHE A 39 -7.22 -6.61 8.86
N LEU A 40 -6.95 -7.37 7.81
CA LEU A 40 -7.64 -8.63 7.54
C LEU A 40 -6.87 -9.81 8.17
N ASN A 41 -7.61 -10.78 8.69
CA ASN A 41 -7.02 -12.01 9.21
C ASN A 41 -6.52 -12.87 8.04
N PRO A 42 -5.23 -13.26 7.98
CA PRO A 42 -4.72 -14.05 6.88
C PRO A 42 -5.35 -15.45 6.85
N ASP A 43 -5.87 -15.83 5.68
CA ASP A 43 -6.27 -17.21 5.39
C ASP A 43 -5.03 -18.10 5.25
N ASN A 44 -4.89 -19.09 6.12
CA ASN A 44 -3.76 -20.03 6.14
C ASN A 44 -3.91 -21.18 5.12
N THR A 45 -4.97 -21.16 4.30
CA THR A 45 -5.17 -22.14 3.23
C THR A 45 -4.07 -22.00 2.18
N PRO A 46 -3.40 -23.11 1.78
CA PRO A 46 -2.36 -23.05 0.75
C PRO A 46 -2.85 -22.40 -0.53
N ASN A 47 -2.07 -21.45 -1.05
CA ASN A 47 -2.36 -20.65 -2.26
C ASN A 47 -3.55 -19.69 -2.16
N VAL A 48 -4.22 -19.58 -1.00
CA VAL A 48 -5.11 -18.45 -0.72
C VAL A 48 -4.27 -17.32 -0.17
N ARG A 49 -4.41 -16.13 -0.75
CA ARG A 49 -3.69 -14.94 -0.28
C ARG A 49 -4.72 -13.89 0.09
N THR A 50 -4.67 -13.47 1.35
CA THR A 50 -5.54 -12.41 1.87
C THR A 50 -4.79 -11.09 1.72
N PRO A 51 -5.46 -10.03 1.22
CA PRO A 51 -4.90 -8.68 1.25
C PRO A 51 -4.59 -8.24 2.68
N ASP A 52 -3.60 -7.37 2.85
CA ASP A 52 -3.19 -6.95 4.19
C ASP A 52 -4.27 -6.09 4.87
N ILE A 53 -4.88 -5.18 4.10
CA ILE A 53 -5.92 -4.27 4.60
C ILE A 53 -7.09 -4.11 3.63
N LEU A 54 -8.25 -3.77 4.20
CA LEU A 54 -9.40 -3.20 3.52
C LEU A 54 -9.53 -1.73 3.93
N VAL A 55 -9.61 -0.83 2.96
CA VAL A 55 -9.77 0.61 3.20
C VAL A 55 -11.11 1.07 2.65
N ASP A 56 -11.91 1.74 3.48
CA ASP A 56 -13.21 2.27 3.07
C ASP A 56 -13.05 3.23 1.87
N GLY A 57 -13.80 2.98 0.80
CA GLY A 57 -13.74 3.78 -0.44
C GLY A 57 -12.59 3.44 -1.40
N ILE A 58 -11.63 2.59 -1.02
CA ILE A 58 -10.54 2.12 -1.89
C ILE A 58 -10.65 0.61 -2.17
N GLY A 59 -11.09 -0.16 -1.17
CA GLY A 59 -11.17 -1.62 -1.24
C GLY A 59 -9.91 -2.31 -0.71
N ASN A 60 -9.61 -3.48 -1.26
CA ASN A 60 -8.49 -4.32 -0.82
C ASN A 60 -7.15 -3.70 -1.24
N VAL A 61 -6.22 -3.60 -0.28
CA VAL A 61 -4.88 -3.05 -0.51
C VAL A 61 -3.84 -4.02 0.05
N ASP A 62 -2.86 -4.35 -0.77
CA ASP A 62 -1.62 -4.97 -0.29
C ASP A 62 -0.62 -3.88 0.07
N LEU A 63 -0.01 -4.00 1.24
CA LEU A 63 1.10 -3.19 1.67
C LEU A 63 2.42 -3.83 1.21
N TYR A 64 3.35 -2.98 0.76
CA TYR A 64 4.67 -3.43 0.35
C TYR A 64 5.75 -2.48 0.88
N HIS A 65 6.66 -3.03 1.69
CA HIS A 65 7.76 -2.30 2.30
C HIS A 65 9.11 -2.80 1.74
N PRO A 66 9.59 -2.26 0.61
CA PRO A 66 10.92 -2.56 0.10
C PRO A 66 12.04 -2.16 1.08
N THR A 67 13.22 -2.76 0.92
CA THR A 67 14.44 -2.33 1.62
C THR A 67 15.07 -1.14 0.92
N ASN A 68 15.95 -0.41 1.61
CA ASN A 68 16.66 0.75 1.06
C ASN A 68 17.52 0.44 -0.17
N THR A 69 17.94 -0.81 -0.32
CA THR A 69 18.69 -1.34 -1.47
C THR A 69 17.81 -1.86 -2.62
N THR A 70 16.49 -1.88 -2.47
CA THR A 70 15.59 -2.37 -3.52
C THR A 70 15.58 -1.39 -4.70
N SER A 71 15.79 -1.89 -5.92
CA SER A 71 15.75 -1.07 -7.13
C SER A 71 14.34 -0.83 -7.64
N VAL A 72 14.14 0.22 -8.44
CA VAL A 72 12.87 0.53 -9.11
C VAL A 72 12.35 -0.68 -9.92
N GLU A 73 13.22 -1.41 -10.63
CA GLU A 73 12.85 -2.61 -11.37
C GLU A 73 12.28 -3.71 -10.46
N ALA A 74 12.88 -3.91 -9.29
CA ALA A 74 12.43 -4.91 -8.34
C ALA A 74 11.04 -4.53 -7.79
N ILE A 75 10.81 -3.26 -7.50
CA ILE A 75 9.49 -2.75 -7.08
C ILE A 75 8.44 -2.98 -8.16
N ILE A 76 8.72 -2.62 -9.42
CA ILE A 76 7.80 -2.82 -10.55
C ILE A 76 7.44 -4.31 -10.68
N ARG A 77 8.44 -5.20 -10.60
CA ARG A 77 8.21 -6.66 -10.67
C ARG A 77 7.36 -7.16 -9.49
N ALA A 78 7.60 -6.66 -8.28
CA ALA A 78 6.82 -7.00 -7.10
C ALA A 78 5.35 -6.58 -7.23
N ILE A 79 5.10 -5.33 -7.66
CA ILE A 79 3.74 -4.82 -7.92
C ILE A 79 3.04 -5.69 -8.96
N LYS A 80 3.70 -5.96 -10.11
CA LYS A 80 3.10 -6.79 -11.17
C LYS A 80 2.73 -8.19 -10.70
N LYS A 81 3.55 -8.79 -9.83
CA LYS A 81 3.28 -10.11 -9.24
C LYS A 81 2.04 -10.10 -8.34
N LYS A 82 1.77 -8.99 -7.64
CA LYS A 82 0.56 -8.80 -6.81
C LYS A 82 -0.70 -8.58 -7.64
N GLY A 83 -0.58 -8.25 -8.94
CA GLY A 83 -1.73 -7.99 -9.81
C GLY A 83 -2.64 -9.18 -10.10
N SER A 84 -2.26 -10.40 -9.72
CA SER A 84 -3.16 -11.56 -9.73
C SER A 84 -3.94 -11.72 -8.42
N GLN A 85 -3.67 -10.88 -7.41
CA GLN A 85 -4.12 -11.06 -6.02
C GLN A 85 -4.95 -9.87 -5.54
N THR A 86 -4.51 -8.64 -5.82
CA THR A 86 -5.18 -7.42 -5.38
C THR A 86 -5.22 -6.36 -6.48
N PRO A 87 -6.31 -5.56 -6.57
CA PRO A 87 -6.37 -4.44 -7.50
C PRO A 87 -5.53 -3.24 -7.04
N THR A 88 -5.21 -3.12 -5.75
CA THR A 88 -4.50 -1.95 -5.21
C THR A 88 -3.25 -2.37 -4.44
N VAL A 89 -2.13 -1.71 -4.76
CA VAL A 89 -0.86 -1.90 -4.05
C VAL A 89 -0.38 -0.56 -3.51
N HIS A 90 -0.06 -0.54 -2.22
CA HIS A 90 0.57 0.58 -1.54
C HIS A 90 2.03 0.25 -1.22
N VAL A 91 2.95 1.00 -1.81
CA VAL A 91 4.38 0.90 -1.57
C VAL A 91 4.83 2.00 -0.63
N GLU A 92 5.39 1.63 0.52
CA GLU A 92 6.05 2.57 1.44
C GLU A 92 7.57 2.46 1.25
N LEU A 93 8.14 3.46 0.58
CA LEU A 93 9.59 3.55 0.37
C LEU A 93 10.29 3.91 1.70
N PRO A 94 11.41 3.25 2.02
CA PRO A 94 12.18 3.63 3.19
C PRO A 94 12.81 5.01 3.00
N ALA A 95 12.91 5.77 4.09
CA ALA A 95 13.37 7.17 4.07
C ALA A 95 14.79 7.34 3.47
N ASP A 96 15.65 6.34 3.64
CA ASP A 96 17.03 6.29 3.19
C ASP A 96 17.23 5.58 1.84
N THR A 97 16.15 5.36 1.07
CA THR A 97 16.25 4.78 -0.28
C THR A 97 17.02 5.71 -1.24
N ALA A 98 17.75 5.11 -2.18
CA ALA A 98 18.36 5.83 -3.30
C ALA A 98 17.34 6.23 -4.39
N ILE A 99 16.11 5.71 -4.34
CA ILE A 99 15.05 6.04 -5.30
C ILE A 99 14.56 7.47 -5.07
N SER A 100 14.75 8.32 -6.07
CA SER A 100 14.22 9.68 -6.06
C SER A 100 12.69 9.70 -6.22
N ASP A 101 12.05 10.80 -5.78
CA ASP A 101 10.61 10.98 -5.92
C ASP A 101 10.19 11.00 -7.40
N ALA A 102 11.03 11.56 -8.27
CA ALA A 102 10.83 11.56 -9.72
C ALA A 102 10.84 10.13 -10.29
N GLU A 103 11.80 9.29 -9.88
CA GLU A 103 11.82 7.88 -10.30
C GLU A 103 10.57 7.13 -9.81
N ALA A 104 10.15 7.37 -8.57
CA ALA A 104 8.94 6.78 -8.00
C ALA A 104 7.67 7.20 -8.78
N GLN A 105 7.58 8.46 -9.21
CA GLN A 105 6.47 8.96 -10.05
C GLN A 105 6.33 8.24 -11.39
N HIS A 106 7.41 7.69 -11.93
CA HIS A 106 7.38 6.94 -13.18
C HIS A 106 6.96 5.47 -13.02
N ILE A 107 6.92 4.93 -11.79
CA ILE A 107 6.60 3.52 -11.53
C ILE A 107 5.22 3.12 -12.08
N PRO A 108 4.10 3.85 -11.82
CA PRO A 108 2.79 3.43 -12.30
C PRO A 108 2.71 3.34 -13.82
N ALA A 109 3.31 4.30 -14.55
CA ALA A 109 3.31 4.28 -16.01
C ALA A 109 3.97 2.99 -16.56
N ARG A 110 5.05 2.54 -15.90
CA ARG A 110 5.76 1.31 -16.26
C ARG A 110 5.03 0.03 -15.85
N VAL A 111 4.22 0.09 -14.80
CA VAL A 111 3.35 -1.02 -14.40
C VAL A 111 2.16 -1.12 -15.37
N PHE A 112 1.42 -0.04 -15.57
CA PHE A 112 0.19 -0.02 -16.38
C PHE A 112 0.44 -0.16 -17.88
N GLY A 113 1.53 0.42 -18.39
CA GLY A 113 1.90 0.35 -19.80
C GLY A 113 2.72 -0.87 -20.20
N GLY A 114 3.09 -1.73 -19.24
CA GLY A 114 3.92 -2.91 -19.50
C GLY A 114 3.13 -4.22 -19.61
N ILE A 115 3.83 -5.29 -20.02
CA ILE A 115 3.30 -6.66 -19.95
C ILE A 115 3.28 -7.11 -18.48
N GLY A 116 2.18 -7.75 -18.06
CA GLY A 116 1.94 -8.22 -16.68
C GLY A 116 1.36 -7.15 -15.75
N GLY A 117 0.68 -7.58 -14.67
CA GLY A 117 0.01 -6.65 -13.74
C GLY A 117 -1.33 -6.12 -14.24
N SER A 118 -2.00 -6.81 -15.17
CA SER A 118 -3.30 -6.41 -15.73
C SER A 118 -4.41 -6.25 -14.68
N GLY A 119 -4.32 -6.96 -13.55
CA GLY A 119 -5.27 -6.81 -12.45
C GLY A 119 -4.99 -5.65 -11.51
N ILE A 120 -3.83 -4.97 -11.60
CA ILE A 120 -3.60 -3.74 -10.82
C ILE A 120 -4.41 -2.60 -11.43
N GLN A 121 -5.20 -1.96 -10.59
CA GLN A 121 -6.08 -0.82 -10.86
C GLN A 121 -5.55 0.47 -10.23
N ARG A 122 -4.87 0.37 -9.07
CA ARG A 122 -4.34 1.54 -8.35
C ARG A 122 -2.99 1.26 -7.70
N ILE A 123 -2.09 2.24 -7.78
CA ILE A 123 -0.76 2.20 -7.16
C ILE A 123 -0.61 3.46 -6.31
N ILE A 124 -0.37 3.26 -5.03
CA ILE A 124 -0.08 4.31 -4.06
C ILE A 124 1.38 4.16 -3.67
N ILE A 125 2.16 5.23 -3.74
CA ILE A 125 3.56 5.25 -3.30
C ILE A 125 3.74 6.38 -2.30
N THR A 126 4.21 6.01 -1.12
CA THR A 126 4.53 6.94 -0.05
C THR A 126 6.00 6.79 0.34
N LYS A 127 6.54 7.80 0.99
CA LYS A 127 7.84 7.75 1.66
C LYS A 127 7.75 8.52 2.96
N SER A 128 8.12 7.88 4.08
CA SER A 128 7.91 8.42 5.42
C SER A 128 6.44 8.81 5.65
N CYS A 129 5.51 7.97 5.20
CA CYS A 129 4.05 8.21 5.18
C CYS A 129 3.56 9.40 4.34
N GLN A 130 4.46 10.10 3.64
CA GLN A 130 4.07 11.21 2.76
C GLN A 130 3.80 10.70 1.35
N LEU A 131 2.71 11.18 0.74
CA LEU A 131 2.34 10.81 -0.61
C LEU A 131 3.36 11.30 -1.64
N ILE A 132 3.88 10.37 -2.44
CA ILE A 132 4.63 10.69 -3.66
C ILE A 132 3.74 10.51 -4.88
N VAL A 133 2.96 9.42 -4.89
CA VAL A 133 2.13 9.01 -6.02
C VAL A 133 0.83 8.40 -5.54
N ASP A 134 -0.29 8.84 -6.11
CA ASP A 134 -1.54 8.09 -6.12
C ASP A 134 -2.02 8.02 -7.56
N ARG A 135 -2.04 6.82 -8.15
CA ARG A 135 -2.36 6.66 -9.56
C ARG A 135 -3.30 5.48 -9.79
N GLU A 136 -4.45 5.80 -10.33
CA GLU A 136 -5.39 4.84 -10.90
C GLU A 136 -5.09 4.62 -12.39
N ARG A 137 -5.50 3.46 -12.89
CA ARG A 137 -5.32 3.03 -14.28
C ARG A 137 -6.21 3.79 -15.25
#